data_AF-A0A2D8BS95-F1
#
_entry.id   AF-A0A2D8BS95-F1
#
_cell.length_a   1.000
_cell.length_b   1.000
_cell.length_c   1.000
_cell.angle_alpha   90.00
_cell.angle_beta   90.00
_cell.angle_gamma   90.00
#
_symmetry.space_group_name_H-M   'P 1'
#
loop_
_entity.id
_entity.type
_entity.pdbx_description
1 polymer ?
#
loop_
_entity_poly.entity_id
_entity_poly.type
_entity_poly.pdbx_seq_one_letter_code
_entity_poly.pdbx_strand_id
1 'polypeptide(L)'
;MMFDRPPAGYSLTQEPKGAPFENPPEMSDPTEAARYHLNRLSDPELVEDAMFFLEQGVDIMSLVQGILRGAVMQGQHSIDVSLIIAPILHEFIKQMADATDTPYEEGFDDKESKAVIKYRRNVTRARAEIDKLDIKPDAPSEDIPDKSMIVGDDSEDEVMEMMEENIKEIEKEKPMGLMSREMV
;
A
#
# COMPACT_ATOMS: atom_id res chain seq x y z
N MET A 1 -22.85 15.51 0.92
CA MET A 1 -22.83 14.56 2.04
C MET A 1 -21.81 15.08 3.05
N MET A 2 -22.21 15.28 4.30
CA MET A 2 -21.27 15.54 5.39
C MET A 2 -20.47 14.23 5.55
N PHE A 3 -19.14 14.29 5.44
CA PHE A 3 -18.31 13.12 5.75
C PHE A 3 -18.51 12.79 7.24
N ASP A 4 -19.06 11.62 7.53
CA ASP A 4 -19.19 11.08 8.88
C ASP A 4 -17.81 10.58 9.33
N ARG A 5 -16.94 11.52 9.66
CA ARG A 5 -15.59 11.27 10.17
C ARG A 5 -15.52 11.78 11.61
N PRO A 6 -14.72 11.15 12.48
CA PRO A 6 -14.52 11.66 13.83
C PRO A 6 -14.06 13.13 13.80
N PRO A 7 -14.58 14.00 14.69
CA PRO A 7 -14.11 15.38 14.78
C PRO A 7 -12.61 15.44 15.06
N ALA A 8 -11.93 16.48 14.60
CA ALA A 8 -10.50 16.65 14.87
C ALA A 8 -10.23 16.57 16.38
N GLY A 9 -9.22 15.81 16.78
CA GLY A 9 -8.91 15.59 18.19
C GLY A 9 -9.86 14.61 18.90
N TYR A 10 -10.62 13.78 18.18
CA TYR A 10 -11.48 12.75 18.77
C TYR A 10 -10.76 11.85 19.79
N SER A 11 -9.51 11.47 19.53
CA SER A 11 -8.69 10.69 20.49
C SER A 11 -8.40 11.42 21.80
N LEU A 12 -8.57 12.75 21.85
CA LEU A 12 -8.36 13.59 23.03
C LEU A 12 -9.66 13.94 23.77
N THR A 13 -10.82 13.71 23.12
CA THR A 13 -12.14 14.06 23.67
C THR A 13 -13.01 12.85 23.99
N GLN A 14 -12.65 11.67 23.48
CA GLN A 14 -13.24 10.39 23.83
C GLN A 14 -12.81 9.93 25.22
N GLU A 15 -13.60 9.01 25.79
CA GLU A 15 -13.14 8.25 26.95
C GLU A 15 -11.90 7.43 26.54
N PRO A 16 -10.83 7.43 27.37
CA PRO A 16 -9.66 6.61 27.08
C PRO A 16 -10.05 5.15 26.92
N LYS A 17 -9.47 4.48 25.91
CA LYS A 17 -9.75 3.07 25.59
C LYS A 17 -11.14 2.83 24.99
N GLY A 18 -11.73 3.86 24.38
CA GLY A 18 -13.04 3.79 23.73
C GLY A 18 -13.04 2.95 22.46
N ALA A 19 -11.89 2.83 21.78
CA ALA A 19 -11.74 1.96 20.61
C ALA A 19 -10.99 0.65 20.94
N PRO A 20 -11.32 -0.48 20.28
CA PRO A 20 -10.65 -1.76 20.55
C PRO A 20 -9.13 -1.69 20.33
N PHE A 21 -8.67 -1.00 19.29
CA PHE A 21 -7.23 -0.84 19.00
C PHE A 21 -6.47 0.06 20.02
N GLU A 22 -7.17 0.78 20.90
CA GLU A 22 -6.53 1.54 22.00
C GLU A 22 -6.26 0.66 23.22
N ASN A 23 -6.89 -0.51 23.29
CA ASN A 23 -6.67 -1.49 24.34
C ASN A 23 -5.48 -2.41 23.99
N PRO A 24 -4.86 -3.05 25.00
CA PRO A 24 -3.89 -4.10 24.75
C PRO A 24 -4.51 -5.20 23.86
N PRO A 25 -3.75 -5.76 22.91
CA PRO A 25 -4.26 -6.79 22.03
C PRO A 25 -4.66 -8.06 22.80
N GLU A 26 -5.72 -8.73 22.34
CA GLU A 26 -6.16 -10.01 22.90
C GLU A 26 -5.10 -11.10 22.74
N MET A 27 -4.41 -11.12 21.60
CA MET A 27 -3.33 -12.04 21.25
C MET A 27 -2.05 -11.27 20.94
N SER A 28 -1.03 -11.50 21.76
CA SER A 28 0.30 -10.92 21.59
C SER A 28 1.32 -11.91 21.01
N ASP A 29 1.04 -13.21 21.10
CA ASP A 29 1.88 -14.25 20.53
C ASP A 29 1.61 -14.39 19.01
N PRO A 30 2.63 -14.26 18.15
CA PRO A 30 2.43 -14.39 16.70
C PRO A 30 1.93 -15.77 16.27
N THR A 31 2.30 -16.83 16.99
CA THR A 31 1.88 -18.19 16.63
C THR A 31 0.39 -18.38 16.91
N GLU A 32 -0.09 -17.90 18.05
CA GLU A 32 -1.51 -17.86 18.38
C GLU A 32 -2.31 -17.04 17.37
N ALA A 33 -1.83 -15.85 17.02
CA ALA A 33 -2.49 -15.00 16.03
C ALA A 33 -2.56 -15.63 14.64
N ALA A 34 -1.47 -16.25 14.19
CA ALA A 34 -1.46 -16.99 12.93
C ALA A 34 -2.50 -18.13 12.93
N ARG A 35 -2.55 -18.93 14.01
CA ARG A 35 -3.53 -20.03 14.15
C ARG A 35 -4.96 -19.51 14.12
N TYR A 36 -5.24 -18.41 14.80
CA TYR A 36 -6.56 -17.79 14.78
C TYR A 36 -7.02 -17.45 13.36
N HIS A 37 -6.16 -16.79 12.58
CA HIS A 37 -6.48 -16.43 11.19
C HIS A 37 -6.60 -17.63 10.28
N LEU A 38 -5.69 -18.60 10.39
CA LEU A 38 -5.74 -19.82 9.59
C LEU A 38 -7.01 -20.64 9.87
N ASN A 39 -7.45 -20.72 11.13
CA ASN A 39 -8.71 -21.39 11.48
C ASN A 39 -9.91 -20.69 10.84
N ARG A 40 -9.93 -19.35 10.80
CA ARG A 40 -10.98 -18.60 10.11
C ARG A 40 -10.93 -18.79 8.60
N LEU A 41 -9.74 -18.74 8.02
CA LEU A 41 -9.54 -18.98 6.58
C LEU A 41 -9.72 -20.45 6.20
N SER A 42 -9.98 -21.35 7.15
CA SER A 42 -10.38 -22.73 6.87
C SER A 42 -11.90 -22.90 6.83
N ASP A 43 -12.66 -21.85 7.16
CA ASP A 43 -14.11 -21.85 7.03
C ASP A 43 -14.51 -21.83 5.55
N PRO A 44 -15.32 -22.80 5.07
CA PRO A 44 -15.68 -22.89 3.66
C PRO A 44 -16.30 -21.61 3.08
N GLU A 45 -17.12 -20.90 3.85
CA GLU A 45 -17.78 -19.66 3.39
C GLU A 45 -16.73 -18.57 3.16
N LEU A 46 -15.79 -18.42 4.10
CA LEU A 46 -14.72 -17.43 3.99
C LEU A 46 -13.72 -17.76 2.89
N VAL A 47 -13.48 -19.04 2.61
CA VAL A 47 -12.66 -19.47 1.47
C VAL A 47 -13.32 -19.10 0.16
N GLU A 48 -14.61 -19.40 0.01
CA GLU A 48 -15.38 -19.06 -1.20
C GLU A 48 -15.39 -17.55 -1.46
N ASP A 49 -15.67 -16.76 -0.43
CA ASP A 49 -15.63 -15.30 -0.51
C ASP A 49 -14.23 -14.78 -0.89
N ALA A 50 -13.17 -15.33 -0.26
CA ALA A 50 -11.80 -14.96 -0.59
C ALA A 50 -11.47 -15.23 -2.06
N MET A 51 -11.81 -16.42 -2.58
CA MET A 51 -11.59 -16.77 -3.98
C MET A 51 -12.39 -15.87 -4.92
N PHE A 52 -13.64 -15.55 -4.58
CA PHE A 52 -14.46 -14.62 -5.35
C PHE A 52 -13.78 -13.24 -5.47
N PHE A 53 -13.21 -12.70 -4.39
CA PHE A 53 -12.50 -11.42 -4.45
C PHE A 53 -11.23 -11.49 -5.32
N LEU A 54 -10.50 -12.60 -5.30
CA LEU A 54 -9.35 -12.81 -6.19
C LEU A 54 -9.79 -12.78 -7.66
N GLU A 55 -10.91 -13.43 -8.01
CA GLU A 55 -11.47 -13.39 -9.37
C GLU A 55 -11.92 -11.99 -9.79
N GLN A 56 -12.42 -11.18 -8.85
CA GLN A 56 -12.78 -9.78 -9.11
C GLN A 56 -11.56 -8.85 -9.25
N GLY A 57 -10.34 -9.39 -9.16
CA GLY A 57 -9.09 -8.66 -9.39
C GLY A 57 -8.47 -8.04 -8.15
N VAL A 58 -8.91 -8.43 -6.95
CA VAL A 58 -8.19 -8.11 -5.72
C VAL A 58 -6.96 -9.00 -5.65
N ASP A 59 -5.78 -8.43 -5.48
CA ASP A 59 -4.56 -9.21 -5.31
C ASP A 59 -4.44 -9.81 -3.90
N ILE A 60 -3.68 -10.89 -3.77
CA ILE A 60 -3.53 -11.62 -2.49
C ILE A 60 -2.97 -10.70 -1.41
N MET A 61 -1.99 -9.86 -1.73
CA MET A 61 -1.40 -8.93 -0.76
C MET A 61 -2.45 -7.95 -0.21
N SER A 62 -3.26 -7.34 -1.06
CA SER A 62 -4.36 -6.45 -0.66
C SER A 62 -5.38 -7.17 0.22
N LEU A 63 -5.75 -8.40 -0.13
CA LEU A 63 -6.69 -9.22 0.66
C LEU A 63 -6.14 -9.51 2.07
N VAL A 64 -4.88 -9.98 2.15
CA VAL A 64 -4.19 -10.25 3.43
C VAL A 64 -4.09 -8.98 4.28
N GLN A 65 -3.72 -7.85 3.67
CA GLN A 65 -3.66 -6.57 4.37
C GLN A 65 -5.02 -6.13 4.91
N GLY A 66 -6.10 -6.32 4.14
CA GLY A 66 -7.46 -6.05 4.57
C GLY A 66 -7.85 -6.85 5.81
N ILE A 67 -7.61 -8.16 5.79
CA ILE A 67 -7.89 -9.08 6.90
C ILE A 67 -7.13 -8.66 8.16
N LEU A 68 -5.81 -8.45 8.04
CA LEU A 68 -4.96 -8.12 9.17
C LEU A 68 -5.24 -6.73 9.72
N ARG A 69 -5.52 -5.75 8.87
CA ARG A 69 -5.89 -4.40 9.30
C ARG A 69 -7.22 -4.40 10.04
N GLY A 70 -8.18 -5.17 9.56
CA GLY A 70 -9.45 -5.38 10.26
C GLY A 70 -9.25 -5.96 11.66
N ALA A 71 -8.38 -6.96 11.78
CA ALA A 71 -8.09 -7.58 13.09
C ALA A 71 -7.36 -6.64 14.06
N VAL A 72 -6.45 -5.80 13.57
CA VAL A 72 -5.82 -4.74 14.39
C VAL A 72 -6.86 -3.72 14.87
N MET A 73 -7.78 -3.30 13.98
CA MET A 73 -8.85 -2.37 14.35
C MET A 73 -9.78 -2.92 15.44
N GLN A 74 -9.98 -4.24 15.44
CA GLN A 74 -10.75 -4.95 16.47
C GLN A 74 -9.94 -5.27 17.74
N GLY A 75 -8.68 -4.83 17.84
CA GLY A 75 -7.84 -5.09 18.99
C GLY A 75 -7.44 -6.56 19.16
N GLN A 76 -7.54 -7.37 18.11
CA GLN A 76 -7.21 -8.80 18.18
C GLN A 76 -5.71 -8.98 18.41
N HIS A 77 -4.87 -8.49 17.49
CA HIS A 77 -3.41 -8.46 17.63
C HIS A 77 -2.86 -7.07 17.26
N SER A 78 -1.59 -6.83 17.57
CA SER A 78 -0.90 -5.59 17.19
C SER A 78 -0.48 -5.58 15.71
N ILE A 79 -0.06 -4.41 15.23
CA ILE A 79 0.48 -4.23 13.88
C ILE A 79 1.76 -5.04 13.65
N ASP A 80 2.62 -5.13 14.67
CA ASP A 80 3.89 -5.87 14.59
C ASP A 80 3.62 -7.37 14.40
N VAL A 81 2.62 -7.90 15.10
CA VAL A 81 2.16 -9.28 14.91
C VAL A 81 1.62 -9.49 13.50
N SER A 82 0.84 -8.54 12.96
CA SER A 82 0.35 -8.60 11.57
C SER A 82 1.49 -8.74 10.57
N LEU A 83 2.56 -7.96 10.72
CA LEU A 83 3.71 -8.01 9.82
C LEU A 83 4.44 -9.36 9.88
N ILE A 84 4.51 -9.97 11.06
CA ILE A 84 5.13 -11.30 11.25
C ILE A 84 4.30 -12.40 10.58
N ILE A 85 2.97 -12.35 10.69
CA ILE A 85 2.09 -13.42 10.20
C ILE A 85 1.62 -13.23 8.75
N ALA A 86 1.75 -12.03 8.17
CA ALA A 86 1.31 -11.75 6.81
C ALA A 86 1.84 -12.74 5.75
N PRO A 87 3.12 -13.14 5.74
CA PRO A 87 3.62 -14.10 4.75
C PRO A 87 2.95 -15.48 4.88
N ILE A 88 2.59 -15.88 6.10
CA ILE A 88 1.92 -17.16 6.37
C ILE A 88 0.52 -17.17 5.77
N LEU A 89 -0.25 -16.09 5.99
CA LEU A 89 -1.59 -15.95 5.41
C LEU A 89 -1.53 -15.85 3.88
N HIS A 90 -0.55 -15.11 3.35
CA HIS A 90 -0.35 -15.00 1.91
C HIS A 90 -0.13 -16.37 1.26
N GLU A 91 0.81 -17.17 1.79
CA GLU A 91 1.07 -18.52 1.31
C GLU A 91 -0.15 -19.45 1.46
N PHE A 92 -0.90 -19.32 2.55
CA PHE A 92 -2.10 -20.12 2.75
C PHE A 92 -3.18 -19.83 1.71
N ILE A 93 -3.48 -18.55 1.45
CA ILE A 93 -4.47 -18.15 0.44
C ILE A 93 -4.00 -18.56 -0.96
N LYS A 94 -2.70 -18.40 -1.26
CA LYS A 94 -2.11 -18.85 -2.52
C LYS A 94 -2.31 -20.36 -2.73
N GLN A 95 -2.03 -21.18 -1.73
CA GLN A 95 -2.22 -22.63 -1.81
C GLN A 95 -3.69 -23.00 -2.04
N MET A 96 -4.63 -22.26 -1.43
CA MET A 96 -6.05 -22.48 -1.67
C MET A 96 -6.44 -22.13 -3.11
N ALA A 97 -5.97 -20.98 -3.61
CA ALA A 97 -6.23 -20.55 -4.99
C ALA A 97 -5.63 -21.54 -6.01
N ASP A 98 -4.41 -22.03 -5.77
CA ASP A 98 -3.79 -23.08 -6.59
C ASP A 98 -4.59 -24.39 -6.56
N ALA A 99 -5.19 -24.73 -5.41
CA ALA A 99 -6.00 -25.94 -5.26
C ALA A 99 -7.37 -25.83 -5.95
N THR A 100 -7.93 -24.63 -6.06
CA THR A 100 -9.21 -24.34 -6.72
C THR A 100 -9.06 -23.89 -8.17
N ASP A 101 -7.83 -23.80 -8.69
CA ASP A 101 -7.50 -23.27 -10.03
C ASP A 101 -8.06 -21.85 -10.24
N THR A 102 -8.13 -21.06 -9.17
CA THR A 102 -8.63 -19.69 -9.19
C THR A 102 -7.54 -18.76 -9.70
N PRO A 103 -7.79 -17.90 -10.71
CA PRO A 103 -6.81 -16.93 -11.18
C PRO A 103 -6.58 -15.85 -10.11
N TYR A 104 -5.31 -15.52 -9.84
CA TYR A 104 -4.93 -14.48 -8.88
C TYR A 104 -3.70 -13.70 -9.32
N GLU A 105 -3.53 -12.54 -8.71
CA GLU A 105 -2.29 -11.74 -8.76
C GLU A 105 -1.71 -11.69 -7.33
N GLU A 106 -0.39 -11.86 -7.19
CA GLU A 106 0.23 -11.84 -5.85
C GLU A 106 0.32 -10.42 -5.26
N GLY A 107 0.30 -9.38 -6.08
CA GLY A 107 0.36 -7.97 -5.63
C GLY A 107 1.77 -7.44 -5.36
N PHE A 108 2.81 -8.27 -5.49
CA PHE A 108 4.21 -7.83 -5.37
C PHE A 108 4.79 -7.22 -6.66
N ASP A 109 4.06 -7.30 -7.76
CA ASP A 109 4.54 -6.96 -9.09
C ASP A 109 4.05 -5.61 -9.57
N ASP A 110 4.96 -4.65 -9.68
CA ASP A 110 4.75 -3.47 -10.51
C ASP A 110 4.97 -3.86 -11.99
N LYS A 111 3.86 -4.21 -12.66
CA LYS A 111 3.85 -4.65 -14.07
C LYS A 111 4.48 -3.61 -15.00
N GLU A 112 4.39 -2.33 -14.68
CA GLU A 112 4.97 -1.25 -15.49
C GLU A 112 6.49 -1.19 -15.34
N SER A 113 7.01 -1.22 -14.11
CA SER A 113 8.46 -1.27 -13.89
C SER A 113 9.09 -2.51 -14.52
N LYS A 114 8.43 -3.68 -14.44
CA LYS A 114 8.92 -4.91 -15.09
C LYS A 114 8.96 -4.78 -16.62
N ALA A 115 7.97 -4.15 -17.24
CA ALA A 115 7.93 -3.91 -18.68
C ALA A 115 9.06 -2.97 -19.14
N VAL A 116 9.29 -1.88 -18.40
CA VAL A 116 10.38 -0.92 -18.67
C VAL A 116 11.75 -1.58 -18.52
N ILE A 117 11.96 -2.36 -17.45
CA ILE A 117 13.21 -3.11 -17.23
C ILE A 117 13.43 -4.14 -18.36
N LYS A 118 12.38 -4.84 -18.79
CA LYS A 118 12.46 -5.82 -19.89
C LYS A 118 12.79 -5.15 -21.22
N TYR A 119 12.16 -4.02 -21.53
CA TYR A 119 12.45 -3.24 -22.74
C TYR A 119 13.90 -2.73 -22.75
N ARG A 120 14.37 -2.11 -21.65
CA ARG A 120 15.77 -1.67 -21.52
C ARG A 120 16.76 -2.80 -21.73
N ARG A 121 16.53 -3.97 -21.13
CA ARG A 121 17.38 -5.16 -21.34
C ARG A 121 17.40 -5.61 -22.80
N ASN A 122 16.26 -5.59 -23.47
CA ASN A 122 16.17 -5.96 -24.88
C ASN A 122 16.91 -4.96 -25.79
N VAL A 123 16.80 -3.66 -25.51
CA VAL A 123 17.54 -2.61 -26.25
C VAL A 123 19.05 -2.78 -26.06
N THR A 124 19.53 -3.03 -24.83
CA THR A 124 20.96 -3.27 -24.58
C THR A 124 21.47 -4.52 -25.29
N ARG A 125 20.69 -5.60 -25.29
CA ARG A 125 21.03 -6.83 -26.04
C ARG A 125 21.07 -6.59 -27.54
N ALA A 126 20.07 -5.91 -28.08
CA ALA A 126 20.01 -5.56 -29.50
C ALA A 126 21.20 -4.69 -29.92
N ARG A 127 21.59 -3.70 -29.12
CA ARG A 127 22.80 -2.89 -29.35
C ARG A 127 24.07 -3.74 -29.39
N ALA A 128 24.25 -4.62 -28.40
CA ALA A 128 25.40 -5.53 -28.35
C ALA A 128 25.44 -6.53 -29.53
N GLU A 129 24.29 -6.87 -30.11
CA GLU A 129 24.22 -7.68 -31.34
C GLU A 129 24.51 -6.85 -32.60
N ILE A 130 24.00 -5.63 -32.70
CA ILE A 130 24.29 -4.69 -33.80
C ILE A 130 25.80 -4.39 -33.87
N ASP A 131 26.44 -4.16 -32.73
CA ASP A 131 27.89 -3.93 -32.63
C ASP A 131 28.70 -5.15 -33.10
N LYS A 132 28.21 -6.37 -32.86
CA LYS A 132 28.85 -7.60 -33.35
C LYS A 132 28.66 -7.83 -34.85
N LEU A 133 27.59 -7.29 -35.43
CA LEU A 133 27.30 -7.39 -36.85
C LEU A 133 28.01 -6.31 -37.68
N ASP A 134 28.70 -5.36 -37.04
CA ASP A 134 29.45 -4.24 -37.66
C ASP A 134 28.56 -3.41 -38.63
N ILE A 135 27.25 -3.42 -38.39
CA ILE A 135 26.25 -2.65 -39.13
C ILE A 135 26.19 -1.27 -38.47
N LYS A 136 26.79 -0.27 -39.11
CA LYS A 136 26.69 1.14 -38.69
C LYS A 136 25.39 1.74 -39.25
N PRO A 137 24.44 2.17 -38.40
CA PRO A 137 23.27 2.88 -38.87
C PRO A 137 23.68 4.28 -39.40
N ASP A 138 23.19 4.64 -40.59
CA ASP A 138 23.52 5.89 -41.31
C ASP A 138 22.77 7.15 -40.80
N ALA A 139 22.18 7.13 -39.61
CA ALA A 139 21.39 8.24 -39.08
C ALA A 139 21.94 8.74 -37.74
N PRO A 140 21.88 10.07 -37.46
CA PRO A 140 22.28 10.61 -36.18
C PRO A 140 21.41 9.95 -35.10
N SER A 141 22.05 9.56 -34.00
CA SER A 141 21.38 9.03 -32.81
C SER A 141 20.61 10.14 -32.11
N GLU A 142 19.55 10.64 -32.72
CA GLU A 142 18.59 11.53 -32.09
C GLU A 142 17.52 10.68 -31.40
N ASP A 143 17.56 10.76 -30.08
CA ASP A 143 16.46 10.52 -29.15
C ASP A 143 15.74 9.17 -29.25
N ILE A 144 16.29 8.18 -28.53
CA ILE A 144 15.40 7.23 -27.86
C ILE A 144 14.70 8.07 -26.78
N PRO A 145 13.38 8.31 -26.85
CA PRO A 145 12.71 9.05 -25.80
C PRO A 145 12.94 8.29 -24.51
N ASP A 146 13.61 8.94 -23.58
CA ASP A 146 13.82 8.39 -22.26
C ASP A 146 12.46 8.32 -21.57
N LYS A 147 11.79 7.19 -21.71
CA LYS A 147 10.53 6.93 -20.99
C LYS A 147 10.74 6.87 -19.46
N SER A 148 11.95 7.06 -18.90
CA SER A 148 12.05 7.42 -17.47
C SER A 148 11.57 8.83 -17.14
N MET A 149 11.34 9.71 -18.12
CA MET A 149 10.74 11.02 -17.83
C MET A 149 9.22 10.98 -17.61
N ILE A 150 8.56 9.81 -17.67
CA ILE A 150 7.12 9.70 -17.37
C ILE A 150 6.86 9.32 -15.90
N VAL A 151 7.90 8.93 -15.14
CA VAL A 151 7.74 8.60 -13.73
C VAL A 151 8.64 9.52 -12.90
N GLY A 152 8.05 10.64 -12.46
CA GLY A 152 8.53 11.45 -11.35
C GLY A 152 9.41 12.63 -11.74
N ASP A 153 8.78 13.77 -11.99
CA ASP A 153 9.35 15.07 -11.60
C ASP A 153 8.23 16.05 -11.19
N ASP A 154 7.04 15.93 -11.81
CA ASP A 154 5.89 16.80 -11.47
C ASP A 154 5.31 16.58 -10.05
N SER A 155 5.63 15.46 -9.38
CA SER A 155 5.07 15.16 -8.06
C SER A 155 5.89 15.69 -6.89
N GLU A 156 7.16 16.07 -7.10
CA GLU A 156 8.00 16.64 -6.03
C GLU A 156 7.86 18.16 -5.96
N ASP A 157 7.78 18.84 -7.11
CA ASP A 157 7.57 20.29 -7.16
C ASP A 157 6.14 20.67 -6.74
N GLU A 158 5.11 19.91 -7.14
CA GLU A 158 3.72 20.17 -6.70
C GLU A 158 3.54 19.94 -5.18
N VAL A 159 4.18 18.92 -4.58
CA VAL A 159 4.11 18.72 -3.12
C VAL A 159 4.97 19.71 -2.35
N MET A 160 6.10 20.19 -2.90
CA MET A 160 6.88 21.26 -2.27
C MET A 160 6.16 22.61 -2.35
N GLU A 161 5.53 22.95 -3.47
CA GLU A 161 4.70 24.17 -3.60
C GLU A 161 3.47 24.10 -2.68
N MET A 162 2.79 22.95 -2.61
CA MET A 162 1.67 22.76 -1.68
C MET A 162 2.12 22.82 -0.22
N MET A 163 3.32 22.33 0.13
CA MET A 163 3.87 22.47 1.48
C MET A 163 4.29 23.92 1.79
N GLU A 164 4.90 24.63 0.84
CA GLU A 164 5.27 26.04 1.01
C GLU A 164 4.07 26.98 1.10
N GLU A 165 3.02 26.77 0.30
CA GLU A 165 1.77 27.54 0.40
C GLU A 165 1.07 27.28 1.73
N ASN A 166 1.03 26.02 2.18
CA ASN A 166 0.43 25.66 3.47
C ASN A 166 1.25 26.24 4.64
N ILE A 167 2.58 26.27 4.58
CA ILE A 167 3.43 26.93 5.58
C ILE A 167 3.20 28.46 5.59
N LYS A 168 3.05 29.10 4.42
CA LYS A 168 2.75 30.55 4.30
C LYS A 168 1.33 30.90 4.78
N GLU A 169 0.35 30.00 4.64
CA GLU A 169 -0.99 30.14 5.23
C GLU A 169 -0.97 29.95 6.75
N ILE A 170 -0.23 28.97 7.27
CA ILE A 170 -0.05 28.73 8.71
C ILE A 170 0.69 29.91 9.40
N GLU A 171 1.61 30.58 8.72
CA GLU A 171 2.28 31.78 9.26
C GLU A 171 1.37 33.02 9.31
N LYS A 172 0.37 33.13 8.42
CA LYS A 172 -0.64 34.21 8.43
C LYS A 172 -1.70 33.99 9.50
N GLU A 173 -2.07 32.74 9.76
CA GLU A 173 -2.96 32.36 10.86
C GLU A 173 -2.17 31.90 12.09
N LYS A 174 -1.40 32.82 12.71
CA LYS A 174 -0.99 32.59 14.10
C LYS A 174 -2.26 32.36 14.92
N PRO A 175 -2.40 31.23 15.65
CA PRO A 175 -3.56 31.03 16.49
C PRO A 175 -3.54 32.12 17.55
N MET A 176 -4.49 33.04 17.46
CA MET A 176 -4.74 34.01 18.50
C MET A 176 -5.16 33.24 19.74
N GLY A 177 -4.20 33.00 20.65
CA GLY A 177 -4.47 32.34 21.91
C GLY A 177 -5.57 33.06 22.69
N LEU A 178 -6.27 32.33 23.55
CA LEU A 178 -7.40 32.81 24.37
C LEU A 178 -7.13 34.08 25.21
N MET A 179 -5.88 34.55 25.26
CA MET A 179 -5.42 35.75 25.97
C MET A 179 -5.24 36.99 25.07
N SER A 180 -5.61 36.94 23.79
CA SER A 180 -5.47 38.08 22.86
C SER A 180 -6.64 39.07 22.88
N ARG A 181 -7.68 38.83 23.70
CA ARG A 181 -8.66 39.89 24.00
C ARG A 181 -8.09 40.77 25.11
N GLU A 182 -7.56 41.92 24.71
CA GLU A 182 -7.18 42.99 25.62
C GLU A 182 -8.34 43.32 26.58
N MET A 183 -7.94 43.57 27.83
CA MET A 183 -8.67 44.39 28.78
C MET A 183 -9.09 45.71 28.12
N VAL A 184 -10.39 45.92 27.92
CA VAL A 184 -11.09 47.21 28.11
C VAL A 184 -12.52 46.91 28.53
#